data_AF-A0A952EL56-F1
#
_entry.id   AF-A0A952EL56-F1
#
_cell.length_a   1.000
_cell.length_b   1.000
_cell.length_c   1.000
_cell.angle_alpha   90.00
_cell.angle_beta   90.00
_cell.angle_gamma   90.00
#
_symmetry.space_group_name_H-M   'P 1'
#
loop_
_entity.id
_entity.type
_entity.pdbx_description
1 polymer ?
#
loop_
_entity_poly.entity_id
_entity_poly.type
_entity_poly.pdbx_seq_one_letter_code
_entity_poly.pdbx_strand_id
1 'polypeptide(L)' 'MSNIEIIYDALNNKKTVFLYDDYEQVVIKLIPVEDGNTKAFAKRKGRKEYSLEANTKVVYNAELGGQIVDQEFYDSF' A
#
# COMPACT_ATOMS: atom_id res chain seq x y z
N MET A 1 1.70 1.63 -18.39
CA MET A 1 2.21 2.18 -17.12
C MET A 1 2.41 1.02 -16.18
N SER A 2 3.57 0.95 -15.54
CA SER A 2 3.85 0.02 -14.46
C SER A 2 3.02 0.39 -13.22
N ASN A 3 2.80 -0.57 -12.31
CA ASN A 3 2.15 -0.29 -11.03
C ASN A 3 2.88 0.83 -10.27
N ILE A 4 4.22 0.81 -10.31
CA ILE A 4 5.07 1.82 -9.69
C ILE A 4 4.73 3.24 -10.17
N GLU A 5 4.56 3.45 -11.48
CA GLU A 5 4.20 4.77 -12.02
C GLU A 5 2.84 5.25 -11.53
N ILE A 6 1.85 4.34 -11.46
CA ILE A 6 0.50 4.66 -10.98
C ILE A 6 0.52 5.00 -9.49
N ILE A 7 1.28 4.25 -8.70
CA ILE A 7 1.42 4.46 -7.26
C ILE A 7 2.07 5.82 -6.99
N TYR A 8 3.19 6.13 -7.64
CA TYR A 8 3.87 7.41 -7.45
C TYR A 8 3.04 8.59 -7.95
N ASP A 9 2.33 8.47 -9.08
CA ASP A 9 1.42 9.52 -9.53
C ASP A 9 0.31 9.77 -8.50
N ALA A 10 -0.31 8.70 -7.97
CA ALA A 10 -1.33 8.82 -6.95
C ALA A 10 -0.81 9.50 -5.67
N LEU A 11 0.35 9.07 -5.16
CA LEU A 11 0.97 9.65 -3.97
C LEU A 11 1.35 11.12 -4.18
N ASN A 12 1.91 11.48 -5.35
CA ASN A 12 2.22 12.87 -5.71
C ASN A 12 0.97 13.75 -5.79
N ASN A 13 -0.16 13.17 -6.23
CA ASN A 13 -1.47 13.82 -6.23
C ASN A 13 -2.18 13.75 -4.86
N LYS A 14 -1.47 13.43 -3.78
CA LYS A 14 -1.99 13.33 -2.41
C LYS A 14 -3.13 12.31 -2.25
N LYS A 15 -3.13 11.25 -3.05
CA LYS A 15 -4.10 10.16 -2.98
C LYS A 15 -3.51 8.97 -2.21
N THR A 16 -4.33 8.40 -1.33
CA THR A 16 -4.02 7.13 -0.66
C THR A 16 -4.09 5.99 -1.66
N VAL A 17 -3.16 5.04 -1.54
CA VAL A 17 -3.11 3.84 -2.39
C VAL A 17 -3.24 2.60 -1.52
N PHE A 18 -3.98 1.60 -2.01
CA PHE A 18 -4.11 0.29 -1.38
C PHE A 18 -3.56 -0.77 -2.33
N LEU A 19 -2.70 -1.64 -1.81
CA LEU A 19 -2.03 -2.70 -2.58
C LEU A 19 -2.27 -4.03 -1.91
N TYR A 20 -2.86 -4.98 -2.63
CA TYR A 20 -3.01 -6.35 -2.17
C TYR A 20 -1.91 -7.23 -2.75
N ASP A 21 -1.19 -7.94 -1.89
CA ASP A 21 -0.26 -8.99 -2.26
C ASP A 21 -0.85 -10.35 -1.84
N ASP A 22 -1.16 -11.17 -2.85
CA ASP A 22 -1.79 -12.48 -2.68
C ASP A 22 -0.82 -13.56 -2.18
N TYR A 23 0.47 -13.40 -2.47
CA TYR A 23 1.53 -14.30 -2.01
C TYR A 23 1.80 -14.14 -0.51
N GLU A 24 1.94 -12.91 -0.03
CA GLU A 24 2.14 -12.61 1.40
C GLU A 24 0.81 -12.51 2.18
N GLN A 25 -0.34 -12.57 1.48
CA GLN A 25 -1.69 -12.40 2.03
C GLN A 25 -1.81 -11.14 2.91
N VAL A 26 -1.39 -10.02 2.35
CA VAL A 26 -1.33 -8.72 3.03
C VAL A 26 -1.92 -7.63 2.13
N VAL A 27 -2.64 -6.70 2.74
CA VAL A 27 -3.00 -5.43 2.08
C VAL A 27 -2.21 -4.31 2.73
N ILE A 28 -1.54 -3.53 1.88
CA ILE A 28 -0.75 -2.36 2.24
C ILE A 28 -1.56 -1.11 1.95
N LYS A 29 -1.54 -0.16 2.87
CA LYS A 29 -2.10 1.18 2.70
C LYS A 29 -0.96 2.20 2.73
N LEU A 30 -0.79 2.93 1.64
CA LEU A 30 0.19 4.00 1.48
C LEU A 30 -0.52 5.35 1.56
N ILE A 31 -0.17 6.15 2.56
CA ILE A 31 -0.75 7.46 2.80
C ILE A 31 0.34 8.52 2.54
N PRO A 32 0.16 9.40 1.55
CA PRO A 32 1.07 10.52 1.36
C PRO A 32 0.91 11.47 2.56
N VAL A 33 2.03 11.89 3.14
CA VAL A 33 2.07 12.92 4.19
C VAL A 33 2.81 14.16 3.69
N GLU A 34 2.78 15.23 4.47
CA GLU A 34 3.52 16.45 4.13
C GLU A 34 5.03 16.17 4.01
N ASP A 35 5.73 17.02 3.26
CA ASP A 35 7.17 16.93 2.98
C ASP A 35 7.62 15.72 2.14
N GLY A 36 6.72 15.14 1.34
CA GLY A 36 7.06 14.07 0.40
C GLY A 36 7.29 12.70 1.06
N ASN A 37 7.02 12.59 2.36
CA ASN A 37 7.08 11.32 3.07
C ASN A 37 5.81 10.49 2.80
N THR A 38 5.88 9.19 3.03
CA THR A 38 4.75 8.26 2.93
C THR A 38 4.66 7.41 4.19
N LYS A 39 3.47 7.34 4.79
CA LYS A 39 3.17 6.39 5.87
C LYS A 39 2.64 5.11 5.27
N ALA A 40 3.13 3.96 5.76
CA ALA A 40 2.67 2.66 5.33
C ALA A 40 2.00 1.91 6.49
N PHE A 41 0.88 1.26 6.19
CA PHE A 41 0.20 0.33 7.09
C PHE A 41 0.01 -1.00 6.38
N ALA A 42 0.04 -2.09 7.13
CA ALA A 42 -0.18 -3.42 6.62
C ALA A 42 -1.27 -4.10 7.43
N LYS A 43 -2.17 -4.79 6.72
CA LYS A 43 -3.21 -5.63 7.28
C LYS A 43 -3.05 -7.02 6.70
N ARG A 44 -2.79 -8.01 7.56
CA ARG A 44 -2.76 -9.42 7.17
C ARG A 44 -4.08 -10.07 7.53
N LYS A 45 -4.48 -11.09 6.77
CA LYS A 45 -5.74 -11.81 7.00
C LYS A 45 -5.87 -12.27 8.46
N GLY A 46 -6.95 -11.85 9.11
CA GLY A 46 -7.24 -12.19 10.52
C GLY A 46 -6.36 -11.48 11.56
N ARG A 47 -5.54 -10.50 11.17
CA ARG A 47 -4.73 -9.68 12.07
C ARG A 47 -5.17 -8.22 12.01
N LYS A 48 -4.93 -7.50 13.11
CA LYS A 48 -5.09 -6.04 13.13
C LYS A 48 -4.06 -5.38 12.22
N GLU A 49 -4.45 -4.23 11.68
CA GLU A 49 -3.54 -3.31 11.01
C GLU A 49 -2.36 -2.95 11.92
N TYR A 50 -1.16 -2.84 11.35
CA TYR A 50 0.01 -2.31 12.02
C TYR A 50 0.76 -1.32 11.12
N SER A 51 1.41 -0.33 11.74
CA SER A 51 2.25 0.65 11.06
C SER A 51 3.61 0.05 10.72
N LEU A 52 4.17 0.44 9.58
CA LEU A 52 5.52 0.08 9.14
C LEU A 52 6.16 1.22 8.35
N GLU A 53 7.47 1.13 8.15
CA GLU A 53 8.18 2.04 7.26
C GLU A 53 7.83 1.73 5.79
N ALA A 54 7.71 2.77 4.96
CA ALA A 54 7.37 2.62 3.54
C ALA A 54 8.49 1.95 2.72
N ASN A 55 9.73 1.94 3.22
CA ASN A 55 10.90 1.32 2.60
C ASN A 55 11.08 -0.17 2.94
N THR A 56 10.09 -0.80 3.57
CA THR A 56 10.20 -2.22 3.96
C THR A 56 10.02 -3.14 2.75
N LYS A 57 10.60 -4.35 2.85
CA LYS A 57 10.52 -5.36 1.78
C LYS A 57 9.08 -5.71 1.38
N VAL A 58 8.16 -5.75 2.34
CA VAL A 58 6.75 -6.07 2.07
C VAL A 58 6.06 -5.00 1.23
N VAL A 59 6.38 -3.72 1.46
CA VAL A 59 5.86 -2.62 0.64
C VAL A 59 6.45 -2.70 -0.76
N TYR A 60 7.76 -2.88 -0.87
CA TYR A 60 8.44 -2.97 -2.17
C TYR A 60 7.92 -4.14 -3.03
N ASN A 61 7.69 -5.30 -2.42
CA ASN A 61 7.08 -6.45 -3.11
C ASN A 61 5.67 -6.13 -3.61
N ALA A 62 4.84 -5.50 -2.76
CA ALA A 62 3.48 -5.10 -3.12
C ALA A 62 3.45 -4.02 -4.22
N GLU A 63 4.41 -3.08 -4.24
CA GLU A 63 4.54 -2.07 -5.30
C GLU A 63 4.93 -2.69 -6.65
N LEU A 64 5.77 -3.73 -6.63
CA LEU A 64 6.25 -4.41 -7.83
C LEU A 64 5.22 -5.38 -8.43
N GLY A 65 4.57 -6.18 -7.59
CA GLY A 65 3.75 -7.31 -8.03
C GLY A 65 2.34 -7.35 -7.45
N GLY A 66 2.02 -6.48 -6.49
CA GLY A 66 0.70 -6.42 -5.89
C GLY A 66 -0.36 -5.85 -6.82
N GLN A 67 -1.62 -6.07 -6.47
CA GLN A 67 -2.77 -5.51 -7.16
C GLN A 67 -3.23 -4.23 -6.47
N ILE A 68 -3.44 -3.16 -7.23
CA ILE A 68 -4.09 -1.96 -6.70
C ILE A 68 -5.56 -2.29 -6.42
N VAL A 69 -5.98 -2.07 -5.18
CA VAL A 69 -7.34 -2.29 -4.70
C VAL A 69 -7.94 -0.99 -4.18
N ASP A 70 -9.24 -1.00 -3.91
CA ASP A 70 -9.93 0.13 -3.30
C ASP A 70 -9.93 0.05 -1.77
N GLN A 71 -10.48 1.10 -1.17
CA GLN A 71 -10.64 1.18 0.28
C GLN A 71 -11.63 0.13 0.82
N GLU A 72 -12.67 -0.23 0.07
CA GLU A 72 -13.67 -1.21 0.50
C GLU A 72 -13.05 -2.60 0.68
N PHE A 73 -12.13 -2.97 -0.22
CA PHE A 73 -11.31 -4.17 -0.09
C PHE A 73 -10.42 -4.10 1.15
N TYR A 74 -9.72 -2.98 1.37
CA TYR A 74 -8.87 -2.79 2.54
C TYR A 74 -9.62 -2.94 3.87
N ASP A 75 -10.79 -2.32 3.95
CA ASP A 75 -11.60 -2.30 5.16
C ASP A 75 -12.18 -3.70 5.47
N SER A 76 -12.51 -4.48 4.43
CA SER A 76 -13.06 -5.84 4.55
C SER A 76 -12.04 -6.99 4.66
N PHE A 77 -10.77 -6.75 4.31
CA PHE A 77 -9.68 -7.74 4.32
C PHE A 77 -9.32 -8.27 5.73
#